data_AF-A0AAD4FHH9-F1
#
_entry.id   AF-A0AAD4FHH9-F1
#
_cell.length_a   1.000
_cell.length_b   1.000
_cell.length_c   1.000
_cell.angle_alpha   90.00
_cell.angle_beta   90.00
_cell.angle_gamma   90.00
#
_symmetry.space_group_name_H-M   'P 1'
#
loop_
_entity.id
_entity.type
_entity.pdbx_description
1 polymer ?
#
loop_
_entity_poly.entity_id
_entity_poly.type
_entity_poly.pdbx_seq_one_letter_code
_entity_poly.pdbx_strand_id
1 'polypeptide(L)'
;MNTFLTAPITIREQIYHELLTYIPPATNVQVTNPSNTATAEVASSSPICKLFTLNRQLNAEVLQFLSSQLCVVVKTNHPRFITSLFDERVQRLPLISQLQSRSGATRKDSSRFPVAMEWDIYVYGNDLQAESASCYLIPATSLVPLIQNARKRMFWGMDTSLTFTLLETFSYSKERALEILIYPWLDRPPLRHGYLSIKTNDAIPSRLTADLRRQLQRTYPAKYYLSKLEHSNRYLDNDNPEKAVKEYTTALKYAHMVYDCHFDCILDVAGDIYGASTDDTVLTLWTLTCRIAVRLIRVFCHLAGTFGPKRLELADASSNVTLLQKARKVAEETISLLSSKPVCAREESLALGEVQTPVRWDKFLLSFRTHVVCKALDDIDAAIGYLEDAIKYDFENTEKPVEKLNKLRAERGAGNEGLIPRVVRWES
;
A
#
# COMPACT_ATOMS: atom_id res chain seq x y z
N MET A 1 -35.01 -28.44 8.71
CA MET A 1 -33.68 -27.83 8.96
C MET A 1 -32.65 -28.80 9.58
N ASN A 2 -33.07 -29.84 10.33
CA ASN A 2 -32.13 -30.81 10.95
C ASN A 2 -31.53 -31.88 10.02
N THR A 3 -32.07 -32.11 8.82
CA THR A 3 -31.60 -33.18 7.91
C THR A 3 -30.27 -32.90 7.22
N PHE A 4 -29.91 -31.62 7.03
CA PHE A 4 -28.63 -31.26 6.42
C PHE A 4 -27.47 -31.50 7.39
N LEU A 5 -27.57 -31.00 8.63
CA LEU A 5 -26.53 -31.15 9.66
C LEU A 5 -26.31 -32.60 10.12
N THR A 6 -27.27 -33.49 9.87
CA THR A 6 -27.13 -34.93 10.13
C THR A 6 -26.38 -35.68 9.03
N ALA A 7 -26.12 -35.05 7.87
CA ALA A 7 -25.32 -35.67 6.82
C ALA A 7 -23.83 -35.74 7.21
N PRO A 8 -23.10 -36.80 6.82
CA PRO A 8 -21.66 -36.88 7.00
C PRO A 8 -20.94 -35.62 6.51
N ILE A 9 -19.87 -35.21 7.22
CA ILE A 9 -19.12 -34.00 6.89
C ILE A 9 -18.61 -34.01 5.43
N THR A 10 -18.21 -35.17 4.91
CA THR A 10 -17.75 -35.36 3.53
C THR A 10 -18.82 -35.01 2.49
N ILE A 11 -20.09 -35.37 2.73
CA ILE A 11 -21.21 -35.03 1.85
C ILE A 11 -21.51 -33.53 1.95
N ARG A 12 -21.43 -32.95 3.15
CA ARG A 12 -21.65 -31.51 3.35
C ARG A 12 -20.56 -30.67 2.69
N GLU A 13 -19.31 -31.11 2.72
CA GLU A 13 -18.19 -30.46 2.00
C GLU A 13 -18.38 -30.48 0.49
N GLN A 14 -18.90 -31.58 -0.09
CA GLN A 14 -19.26 -31.61 -1.51
C GLN A 14 -20.34 -30.57 -1.83
N ILE A 15 -21.37 -30.47 -0.98
CA ILE A 15 -22.42 -29.46 -1.13
C ILE A 15 -21.84 -28.05 -0.99
N TYR A 16 -20.96 -27.80 -0.01
CA TYR A 16 -20.28 -26.51 0.12
C TYR A 16 -19.45 -26.16 -1.12
N HIS A 17 -18.79 -27.16 -1.73
CA HIS A 17 -18.04 -26.96 -2.97
C HIS A 17 -18.94 -26.56 -4.13
N GLU A 18 -20.11 -27.18 -4.29
CA GLU A 18 -21.09 -26.79 -5.31
C GLU A 18 -21.65 -25.37 -5.08
N LEU A 19 -21.79 -24.98 -3.81
CA LEU A 19 -22.28 -23.66 -3.41
C LEU A 19 -21.17 -22.58 -3.36
N LEU A 20 -19.90 -22.98 -3.53
CA LEU A 20 -18.72 -22.13 -3.33
C LEU A 20 -18.70 -20.95 -4.28
N THR A 21 -19.10 -21.18 -5.53
CA THR A 21 -19.03 -20.18 -6.57
C THR A 21 -20.40 -19.87 -7.14
N TYR A 22 -20.54 -18.67 -7.66
CA TYR A 22 -21.61 -18.32 -8.56
C TYR A 22 -21.00 -17.66 -9.81
N ILE A 23 -21.77 -17.69 -10.88
CA ILE A 23 -21.50 -16.91 -12.07
C ILE A 23 -22.50 -15.76 -12.03
N PRO A 24 -22.06 -14.48 -11.92
CA PRO A 24 -22.98 -13.36 -11.90
C PRO A 24 -23.87 -13.38 -13.16
N PRO A 25 -25.18 -13.13 -13.03
CA PRO A 25 -26.08 -13.07 -14.18
C PRO A 25 -25.70 -11.92 -15.11
N ALA A 26 -26.09 -12.05 -16.38
CA ALA A 26 -25.92 -11.07 -17.45
C ALA A 26 -26.74 -9.79 -17.21
N THR A 27 -26.39 -9.01 -16.20
CA THR A 27 -27.02 -7.71 -15.96
C THR A 27 -26.32 -6.66 -16.80
N ASN A 28 -27.05 -6.09 -17.76
CA ASN A 28 -26.70 -4.86 -18.46
C ASN A 28 -26.30 -3.80 -17.43
N VAL A 29 -24.98 -3.59 -17.26
CA VAL A 29 -24.46 -2.44 -16.52
C VAL A 29 -24.69 -1.23 -17.40
N GLN A 30 -25.92 -0.71 -17.42
CA GLN A 30 -26.15 0.65 -17.87
C GLN A 30 -25.36 1.55 -16.93
N VAL A 31 -24.39 2.24 -17.52
CA VAL A 31 -23.74 3.41 -16.97
C VAL A 31 -24.84 4.49 -16.85
N THR A 32 -25.61 4.46 -15.77
CA THR A 32 -26.43 5.60 -15.38
C THR A 32 -25.70 6.36 -14.29
N ASN A 33 -25.58 7.66 -14.53
CA ASN A 33 -25.01 8.68 -13.65
C ASN A 33 -25.34 8.44 -12.17
N PRO A 34 -24.44 8.80 -11.23
CA PRO A 34 -24.74 8.70 -9.81
C PRO A 34 -25.68 9.85 -9.44
N SER A 35 -26.98 9.69 -9.68
CA SER A 35 -28.01 10.47 -8.98
C SER A 35 -28.27 9.82 -7.62
N ASN A 36 -28.35 10.67 -6.60
CA ASN A 36 -28.32 10.37 -5.17
C ASN A 36 -29.55 9.64 -4.59
N THR A 37 -30.08 8.62 -5.27
CA THR A 37 -31.19 7.81 -4.75
C THR A 37 -31.02 6.36 -5.15
N ALA A 38 -30.09 5.66 -4.49
CA ALA A 38 -29.93 4.21 -4.64
C ALA A 38 -30.46 3.51 -3.38
N THR A 39 -31.58 2.81 -3.53
CA THR A 39 -31.96 1.68 -2.67
C THR A 39 -30.78 0.71 -2.55
N ALA A 40 -30.58 0.15 -1.36
CA ALA A 40 -29.45 -0.72 -1.01
C ALA A 40 -29.34 -1.94 -1.95
N GLU A 41 -28.55 -1.82 -3.03
CA GLU A 41 -28.19 -2.95 -3.88
C GLU A 41 -27.20 -3.85 -3.12
N VAL A 42 -27.71 -4.97 -2.62
CA VAL A 42 -26.94 -6.03 -1.96
C VAL A 42 -25.87 -6.55 -2.93
N ALA A 43 -24.61 -6.57 -2.50
CA ALA A 43 -23.50 -7.12 -3.28
C ALA A 43 -23.80 -8.58 -3.66
N SER A 44 -23.50 -8.96 -4.91
CA SER A 44 -23.70 -10.35 -5.34
C SER A 44 -22.70 -11.27 -4.61
N SER A 45 -23.19 -12.37 -4.06
CA SER A 45 -22.39 -13.37 -3.36
C SER A 45 -22.85 -14.78 -3.71
N SER A 46 -21.94 -15.74 -3.60
CA SER A 46 -22.25 -17.16 -3.77
C SER A 46 -23.29 -17.63 -2.75
N PRO A 47 -24.03 -18.71 -3.05
CA PRO A 47 -24.95 -19.32 -2.09
C PRO A 47 -24.28 -19.72 -0.77
N ILE A 48 -22.99 -20.10 -0.78
CA ILE A 48 -22.25 -20.46 0.44
C ILE A 48 -22.16 -19.28 1.42
N CYS A 49 -22.08 -18.03 0.91
CA CYS A 49 -22.05 -16.84 1.77
C CYS A 49 -23.36 -16.62 2.53
N LYS A 50 -24.49 -17.13 2.03
CA LYS A 50 -25.77 -17.06 2.73
C LYS A 50 -25.85 -18.04 3.90
N LEU A 51 -25.00 -19.07 3.93
CA LEU A 51 -24.99 -20.06 5.03
C LEU A 51 -24.43 -19.49 6.34
N PHE A 52 -23.61 -18.42 6.28
CA PHE A 52 -23.02 -17.79 7.46
C PHE A 52 -24.04 -17.24 8.45
N THR A 53 -25.21 -16.83 7.97
CA THR A 53 -26.25 -16.17 8.78
C THR A 53 -27.31 -17.15 9.28
N LEU A 54 -27.29 -18.41 8.84
CA LEU A 54 -28.35 -19.37 9.14
C LEU A 54 -28.15 -20.10 10.47
N ASN A 55 -26.92 -20.49 10.82
CA ASN A 55 -26.64 -21.28 12.01
C ASN A 55 -25.16 -21.18 12.42
N ARG A 56 -24.87 -21.19 13.74
CA ARG A 56 -23.50 -21.09 14.28
C ARG A 56 -22.60 -22.27 13.90
N GLN A 57 -23.14 -23.49 13.86
CA GLN A 57 -22.42 -24.69 13.42
C GLN A 57 -22.08 -24.61 11.93
N LEU A 58 -23.06 -24.26 11.09
CA LEU A 58 -22.83 -24.05 9.65
C LEU A 58 -21.81 -22.94 9.39
N ASN A 59 -21.88 -21.85 10.15
CA ASN A 59 -20.91 -20.77 10.05
C ASN A 59 -19.49 -21.28 10.31
N ALA A 60 -19.26 -22.03 11.39
CA ALA A 60 -17.95 -22.58 11.71
C ALA A 60 -17.44 -23.59 10.65
N GLU A 61 -18.30 -24.50 10.20
CA GLU A 61 -17.95 -25.50 9.17
C GLU A 61 -17.65 -24.84 7.82
N VAL A 62 -18.44 -23.84 7.41
CA VAL A 62 -18.21 -23.12 6.16
C VAL A 62 -16.96 -22.25 6.24
N LEU A 63 -16.67 -21.63 7.39
CA LEU A 63 -15.41 -20.90 7.57
C LEU A 63 -14.21 -21.85 7.46
N GLN A 64 -14.28 -23.03 8.08
CA GLN A 64 -13.24 -24.05 7.97
C GLN A 64 -13.09 -24.55 6.53
N PHE A 65 -14.19 -24.79 5.83
CA PHE A 65 -14.18 -25.17 4.42
C PHE A 65 -13.58 -24.08 3.53
N LEU A 66 -14.00 -22.82 3.66
CA LEU A 66 -13.40 -21.73 2.88
C LEU A 66 -11.93 -21.53 3.21
N SER A 67 -11.54 -21.79 4.46
CA SER A 67 -10.13 -21.76 4.86
C SER A 67 -9.32 -22.88 4.20
N SER A 68 -9.97 -24.00 3.86
CA SER A 68 -9.35 -25.07 3.09
C SER A 68 -9.32 -24.78 1.59
N GLN A 69 -10.13 -23.83 1.10
CA GLN A 69 -10.10 -23.38 -0.28
C GLN A 69 -9.01 -22.31 -0.48
N LEU A 70 -8.23 -22.44 -1.55
CA LEU A 70 -7.26 -21.40 -1.93
C LEU A 70 -8.01 -20.19 -2.50
N CYS A 71 -8.26 -19.20 -1.67
CA CYS A 71 -9.00 -18.00 -2.04
C CYS A 71 -8.06 -16.88 -2.51
N VAL A 72 -8.43 -16.21 -3.61
CA VAL A 72 -7.70 -15.06 -4.17
C VAL A 72 -8.58 -13.81 -4.11
N VAL A 73 -8.04 -12.73 -3.58
CA VAL A 73 -8.68 -11.42 -3.57
C VAL A 73 -8.08 -10.54 -4.66
N VAL A 74 -8.93 -9.96 -5.50
CA VAL A 74 -8.52 -8.99 -6.53
C VAL A 74 -9.09 -7.62 -6.17
N LYS A 75 -8.24 -6.60 -6.07
CA LYS A 75 -8.60 -5.23 -5.68
C LYS A 75 -8.18 -4.24 -6.76
N THR A 76 -8.93 -3.16 -6.95
CA THR A 76 -8.47 -2.04 -7.79
C THR A 76 -9.05 -0.72 -7.36
N ASN A 77 -8.36 0.38 -7.70
CA ASN A 77 -8.92 1.72 -7.58
C ASN A 77 -9.78 2.13 -8.79
N HIS A 78 -9.87 1.33 -9.85
CA HIS A 78 -10.59 1.67 -11.08
C HIS A 78 -11.80 0.74 -11.32
N PRO A 79 -13.01 1.08 -10.81
CA PRO A 79 -14.20 0.22 -10.85
C PRO A 79 -14.55 -0.29 -12.25
N ARG A 80 -14.45 0.55 -13.28
CA ARG A 80 -14.74 0.15 -14.67
C ARG A 80 -13.79 -0.93 -15.18
N PHE A 81 -12.54 -0.92 -14.70
CA PHE A 81 -11.53 -1.88 -15.13
C PHE A 81 -11.82 -3.24 -14.51
N ILE A 82 -12.07 -3.30 -13.20
CA ILE A 82 -12.39 -4.58 -12.56
C ILE A 82 -13.72 -5.14 -13.05
N THR A 83 -14.75 -4.31 -13.28
CA THR A 83 -15.97 -4.78 -13.96
C THR A 83 -15.65 -5.38 -15.32
N SER A 84 -14.75 -4.75 -16.09
CA SER A 84 -14.35 -5.29 -17.40
C SER A 84 -13.52 -6.58 -17.33
N LEU A 85 -12.76 -6.81 -16.25
CA LEU A 85 -12.03 -8.08 -16.04
C LEU A 85 -12.98 -9.27 -15.87
N PHE A 86 -14.15 -9.02 -15.28
CA PHE A 86 -15.18 -10.01 -14.98
C PHE A 86 -16.38 -9.92 -15.95
N ASP A 87 -16.27 -9.12 -17.04
CA ASP A 87 -17.31 -8.93 -18.05
C ASP A 87 -17.46 -10.16 -18.96
N GLU A 88 -18.72 -10.49 -19.23
CA GLU A 88 -19.19 -11.72 -19.87
C GLU A 88 -18.76 -11.87 -21.32
N ARG A 89 -18.45 -10.78 -22.02
CA ARG A 89 -18.08 -10.81 -23.44
C ARG A 89 -16.74 -11.50 -23.71
N VAL A 90 -15.94 -11.77 -22.67
CA VAL A 90 -14.59 -12.35 -22.81
C VAL A 90 -14.47 -13.72 -22.17
N GLN A 91 -14.83 -13.88 -20.88
CA GLN A 91 -14.84 -15.18 -20.19
C GLN A 91 -15.54 -15.04 -18.83
N ARG A 92 -16.56 -15.86 -18.55
CA ARG A 92 -17.23 -15.90 -17.24
C ARG A 92 -16.33 -16.59 -16.22
N LEU A 93 -15.84 -15.83 -15.24
CA LEU A 93 -15.02 -16.34 -14.15
C LEU A 93 -15.90 -16.70 -12.94
N PRO A 94 -15.75 -17.90 -12.35
CA PRO A 94 -16.38 -18.24 -11.08
C PRO A 94 -15.98 -17.25 -9.96
N LEU A 95 -16.97 -16.75 -9.22
CA LEU A 95 -16.78 -15.83 -8.10
C LEU A 95 -17.28 -16.48 -6.80
N ILE A 96 -16.59 -16.25 -5.69
CA ILE A 96 -17.09 -16.57 -4.35
C ILE A 96 -17.95 -15.41 -3.85
N SER A 97 -17.44 -14.17 -3.95
CA SER A 97 -18.19 -12.99 -3.53
C SER A 97 -17.69 -11.72 -4.22
N GLN A 98 -18.60 -10.80 -4.50
CA GLN A 98 -18.29 -9.41 -4.73
C GLN A 98 -18.23 -8.69 -3.37
N LEU A 99 -17.15 -7.98 -3.10
CA LEU A 99 -16.96 -7.20 -1.88
C LEU A 99 -17.19 -5.71 -2.24
N GLN A 100 -18.26 -5.12 -1.71
CA GLN A 100 -18.56 -3.70 -1.93
C GLN A 100 -17.74 -2.81 -0.98
N SER A 101 -17.16 -1.73 -1.54
CA SER A 101 -16.24 -0.83 -0.83
C SER A 101 -16.91 0.42 -0.21
N ARG A 102 -18.25 0.54 -0.27
CA ARG A 102 -18.93 1.83 0.00
C ARG A 102 -18.85 2.38 1.43
N SER A 103 -18.31 1.66 2.41
CA SER A 103 -18.31 2.11 3.82
C SER A 103 -17.04 1.84 4.62
N GLY A 104 -15.92 1.45 3.99
CA GLY A 104 -14.78 0.93 4.75
C GLY A 104 -15.09 -0.41 5.47
N ALA A 105 -16.25 -1.00 5.20
CA ALA A 105 -16.67 -2.31 5.71
C ALA A 105 -16.05 -3.50 4.95
N THR A 106 -15.24 -3.27 3.90
CA THR A 106 -14.39 -4.32 3.31
C THR A 106 -13.55 -4.99 4.40
N ARG A 107 -13.16 -4.26 5.45
CA ARG A 107 -12.47 -4.82 6.63
C ARG A 107 -13.27 -5.86 7.42
N LYS A 108 -14.61 -5.90 7.38
CA LYS A 108 -15.40 -6.84 8.21
C LYS A 108 -15.70 -8.17 7.52
N ASP A 109 -15.80 -8.18 6.19
CA ASP A 109 -16.07 -9.39 5.42
C ASP A 109 -14.78 -10.01 4.86
N SER A 110 -13.81 -9.23 4.39
CA SER A 110 -12.54 -9.78 3.88
C SER A 110 -11.61 -10.28 4.99
N SER A 111 -11.78 -9.84 6.24
CA SER A 111 -10.99 -10.32 7.39
C SER A 111 -11.46 -11.66 7.95
N ARG A 112 -12.62 -12.16 7.50
CA ARG A 112 -13.19 -13.44 7.96
C ARG A 112 -12.76 -14.63 7.11
N PHE A 113 -12.22 -14.38 5.93
CA PHE A 113 -11.75 -15.43 5.02
C PHE A 113 -10.22 -15.39 5.00
N PRO A 114 -9.53 -16.51 5.24
CA PRO A 114 -8.09 -16.51 5.08
C PRO A 114 -7.79 -16.47 3.57
N VAL A 115 -7.05 -15.45 3.17
CA VAL A 115 -6.75 -15.15 1.76
C VAL A 115 -5.39 -15.73 1.42
N ALA A 116 -5.36 -16.62 0.44
CA ALA A 116 -4.11 -17.26 0.00
C ALA A 116 -3.29 -16.35 -0.93
N MET A 117 -3.95 -15.41 -1.60
CA MET A 117 -3.30 -14.44 -2.47
C MET A 117 -4.11 -13.13 -2.58
N GLU A 118 -3.41 -12.00 -2.47
CA GLU A 118 -3.95 -10.69 -2.82
C GLU A 118 -3.32 -10.21 -4.12
N TRP A 119 -4.16 -9.75 -5.04
CA TRP A 119 -3.78 -9.09 -6.27
C TRP A 119 -4.36 -7.67 -6.30
N ASP A 120 -3.52 -6.69 -6.02
CA ASP A 120 -3.87 -5.28 -6.05
C ASP A 120 -3.49 -4.68 -7.40
N ILE A 121 -4.46 -4.06 -8.09
CA ILE A 121 -4.28 -3.39 -9.36
C ILE A 121 -4.51 -1.89 -9.18
N TYR A 122 -3.44 -1.12 -9.31
CA TYR A 122 -3.44 0.31 -9.15
C TYR A 122 -3.45 1.02 -10.51
N VAL A 123 -4.37 1.95 -10.72
CA VAL A 123 -4.43 2.80 -11.92
C VAL A 123 -3.95 4.20 -11.54
N TYR A 124 -2.82 4.60 -12.12
CA TYR A 124 -2.24 5.93 -11.97
C TYR A 124 -3.16 7.02 -12.54
N GLY A 125 -3.32 8.13 -11.81
CA GLY A 125 -4.22 9.23 -12.17
C GLY A 125 -5.68 9.04 -11.76
N ASN A 126 -6.00 8.02 -10.96
CA ASN A 126 -7.32 7.83 -10.39
C ASN A 126 -7.32 8.22 -8.90
N ASP A 127 -8.26 9.07 -8.49
CA ASP A 127 -8.35 9.66 -7.14
C ASP A 127 -8.76 8.67 -6.03
N LEU A 128 -9.06 7.42 -6.41
CA LEU A 128 -9.42 6.35 -5.48
C LEU A 128 -8.17 5.58 -5.04
N GLN A 129 -8.15 5.13 -3.78
CA GLN A 129 -7.18 4.15 -3.31
C GLN A 129 -7.57 2.75 -3.82
N ALA A 130 -6.59 1.85 -4.01
CA ALA A 130 -6.87 0.49 -4.46
C ALA A 130 -7.78 -0.28 -3.48
N GLU A 131 -7.63 -0.01 -2.20
CA GLU A 131 -8.45 -0.55 -1.10
C GLU A 131 -9.82 0.13 -0.98
N SER A 132 -10.02 1.30 -1.61
CA SER A 132 -11.25 2.10 -1.51
C SER A 132 -12.26 1.81 -2.62
N ALA A 133 -12.07 0.75 -3.41
CA ALA A 133 -12.99 0.35 -4.46
C ALA A 133 -13.19 -1.19 -4.52
N SER A 134 -14.07 -1.62 -5.44
CA SER A 134 -14.62 -2.98 -5.54
C SER A 134 -13.54 -4.06 -5.47
N CYS A 135 -13.78 -5.08 -4.65
CA CYS A 135 -12.92 -6.26 -4.58
C CYS A 135 -13.72 -7.50 -4.98
N TYR A 136 -13.08 -8.49 -5.62
CA TYR A 136 -13.69 -9.79 -5.88
C TYR A 136 -12.90 -10.87 -5.16
N LEU A 137 -13.62 -11.78 -4.52
CA LEU A 137 -13.08 -13.02 -3.96
C LEU A 137 -13.36 -14.14 -4.95
N ILE A 138 -12.31 -14.83 -5.41
CA ILE A 138 -12.39 -15.92 -6.39
C ILE A 138 -11.63 -17.14 -5.89
N PRO A 139 -11.95 -18.36 -6.37
CA PRO A 139 -11.10 -19.51 -6.12
C PRO A 139 -9.83 -19.44 -6.97
N ALA A 140 -8.71 -19.94 -6.44
CA ALA A 140 -7.43 -19.94 -7.14
C ALA A 140 -7.44 -20.74 -8.46
N THR A 141 -8.37 -21.68 -8.63
CA THR A 141 -8.62 -22.37 -9.91
C THR A 141 -9.01 -21.42 -11.05
N SER A 142 -9.52 -20.22 -10.73
CA SER A 142 -9.89 -19.17 -11.70
C SER A 142 -8.74 -18.20 -12.01
N LEU A 143 -7.55 -18.41 -11.42
CA LEU A 143 -6.42 -17.50 -11.54
C LEU A 143 -5.84 -17.44 -12.96
N VAL A 144 -5.67 -18.59 -13.62
CA VAL A 144 -5.15 -18.67 -15.00
C VAL A 144 -6.02 -17.85 -15.98
N PRO A 145 -7.34 -18.05 -16.07
CA PRO A 145 -8.17 -17.27 -16.97
C PRO A 145 -8.28 -15.79 -16.55
N LEU A 146 -8.24 -15.47 -15.25
CA LEU A 146 -8.16 -14.09 -14.80
C LEU A 146 -6.89 -13.38 -15.30
N ILE A 147 -5.72 -14.02 -15.16
CA ILE A 147 -4.44 -13.50 -15.65
C ILE A 147 -4.51 -13.26 -17.18
N GLN A 148 -5.14 -14.18 -17.92
CA GLN A 148 -5.34 -14.02 -19.37
C GLN A 148 -6.23 -12.82 -19.72
N ASN A 149 -7.30 -12.59 -18.97
CA ASN A 149 -8.18 -11.43 -19.16
C ASN A 149 -7.48 -10.12 -18.83
N ALA A 150 -6.75 -10.07 -17.71
CA ALA A 150 -5.99 -8.90 -17.30
C ALA A 150 -4.93 -8.52 -18.34
N ARG A 151 -4.21 -9.50 -18.90
CA ARG A 151 -3.22 -9.28 -19.98
C ARG A 151 -3.76 -8.51 -21.18
N LYS A 152 -5.02 -8.73 -21.54
CA LYS A 152 -5.65 -8.07 -22.70
C LYS A 152 -6.10 -6.64 -22.41
N ARG A 153 -6.28 -6.30 -21.13
CA ARG A 153 -6.96 -5.07 -20.71
C ARG A 153 -6.07 -4.12 -19.93
N MET A 154 -4.96 -4.60 -19.37
CA MET A 154 -3.99 -3.76 -18.68
C MET A 154 -3.31 -2.81 -19.67
N PHE A 155 -3.08 -1.60 -19.20
CA PHE A 155 -2.45 -0.53 -19.97
C PHE A 155 -1.34 0.13 -19.14
N TRP A 156 -0.53 0.96 -19.79
CA TRP A 156 0.68 1.57 -19.24
C TRP A 156 0.52 2.35 -17.91
N GLY A 157 -0.69 2.87 -17.64
CA GLY A 157 -1.01 3.55 -16.39
C GLY A 157 -1.40 2.60 -15.25
N MET A 158 -1.30 1.28 -15.44
CA MET A 158 -1.68 0.28 -14.45
C MET A 158 -0.46 -0.40 -13.86
N ASP A 159 -0.48 -0.53 -12.55
CA ASP A 159 0.58 -1.09 -11.73
C ASP A 159 -0.03 -2.17 -10.84
N THR A 160 0.76 -3.16 -10.42
CA THR A 160 0.26 -4.34 -9.71
C THR A 160 1.12 -4.71 -8.51
N SER A 161 0.48 -5.15 -7.44
CA SER A 161 1.12 -5.85 -6.33
C SER A 161 0.47 -7.22 -6.13
N LEU A 162 1.29 -8.24 -5.95
CA LEU A 162 0.91 -9.60 -5.61
C LEU A 162 1.46 -9.92 -4.23
N THR A 163 0.58 -10.27 -3.31
CA THR A 163 0.96 -10.80 -2.00
C THR A 163 0.49 -12.25 -1.92
N PHE A 164 1.42 -13.18 -1.80
CA PHE A 164 1.13 -14.59 -1.63
C PHE A 164 1.26 -14.97 -0.16
N THR A 165 0.21 -15.53 0.41
CA THR A 165 0.20 -16.04 1.77
C THR A 165 -0.17 -17.52 1.70
N LEU A 166 0.84 -18.39 1.77
CA LEU A 166 0.53 -19.82 1.84
C LEU A 166 -0.02 -20.13 3.24
N LEU A 167 -1.27 -20.56 3.28
CA LEU A 167 -1.99 -20.97 4.48
C LEU A 167 -1.96 -22.50 4.56
N GLU A 168 -1.86 -23.06 5.76
CA GLU A 168 -2.06 -24.49 5.94
C GLU A 168 -3.53 -24.83 5.65
N THR A 169 -3.78 -25.50 4.53
CA THR A 169 -5.13 -25.91 4.11
C THR A 169 -5.29 -27.41 4.23
N PHE A 170 -6.43 -27.89 4.74
CA PHE A 170 -6.73 -29.33 4.76
C PHE A 170 -6.93 -29.93 3.37
N SER A 171 -7.40 -29.14 2.39
CA SER A 171 -7.79 -29.63 1.06
C SER A 171 -6.66 -29.70 0.04
N TYR A 172 -5.52 -29.05 0.30
CA TYR A 172 -4.38 -29.04 -0.62
C TYR A 172 -3.09 -29.31 0.13
N SER A 173 -2.25 -30.20 -0.44
CA SER A 173 -0.85 -30.27 -0.03
C SER A 173 -0.15 -28.96 -0.36
N LYS A 174 0.98 -28.69 0.30
CA LYS A 174 1.81 -27.52 0.03
C LYS A 174 2.19 -27.45 -1.45
N GLU A 175 2.62 -28.56 -2.03
CA GLU A 175 3.03 -28.66 -3.43
C GLU A 175 1.88 -28.29 -4.36
N ARG A 176 0.69 -28.84 -4.11
CA ARG A 176 -0.50 -28.56 -4.92
C ARG A 176 -0.96 -27.11 -4.79
N ALA A 177 -0.86 -26.53 -3.60
CA ALA A 177 -1.19 -25.13 -3.39
C ALA A 177 -0.25 -24.18 -4.15
N LEU A 178 1.05 -24.48 -4.14
CA LEU A 178 2.04 -23.74 -4.94
C LEU A 178 1.77 -23.89 -6.44
N GLU A 179 1.47 -25.11 -6.91
CA GLU A 179 1.11 -25.40 -8.31
C GLU A 179 -0.08 -24.55 -8.81
N ILE A 180 -1.10 -24.38 -7.97
CA ILE A 180 -2.30 -23.62 -8.36
C ILE A 180 -2.08 -22.11 -8.22
N LEU A 181 -1.37 -21.65 -7.19
CA LEU A 181 -1.25 -20.21 -6.88
C LEU A 181 -0.07 -19.52 -7.55
N ILE A 182 1.10 -20.18 -7.60
CA ILE A 182 2.37 -19.55 -7.94
C ILE A 182 2.81 -19.88 -9.36
N TYR A 183 2.81 -21.16 -9.74
CA TYR A 183 3.29 -21.59 -11.06
C TYR A 183 2.57 -20.93 -12.25
N PRO A 184 1.26 -20.58 -12.21
CA PRO A 184 0.63 -19.84 -13.31
C PRO A 184 1.30 -18.52 -13.66
N TRP A 185 1.98 -17.89 -12.70
CA TRP A 185 2.72 -16.66 -12.91
C TRP A 185 4.12 -16.92 -13.50
N LEU A 186 4.70 -18.10 -13.23
CA LEU A 186 6.01 -18.53 -13.75
C LEU A 186 5.91 -19.17 -15.14
N ASP A 187 4.86 -19.93 -15.44
CA ASP A 187 4.80 -20.69 -16.69
C ASP A 187 4.41 -19.84 -17.91
N ARG A 188 3.86 -18.64 -17.69
CA ARG A 188 3.38 -17.77 -18.76
C ARG A 188 3.93 -16.36 -18.59
N PRO A 189 4.60 -15.77 -19.60
CA PRO A 189 5.28 -14.47 -19.46
C PRO A 189 4.30 -13.36 -19.03
N PRO A 190 4.75 -12.40 -18.20
CA PRO A 190 3.91 -11.52 -17.40
C PRO A 190 2.92 -10.62 -18.18
N LEU A 191 2.01 -10.02 -17.42
CA LEU A 191 1.09 -8.95 -17.85
C LEU A 191 1.85 -7.91 -18.69
N ARG A 192 1.33 -7.57 -19.88
CA ARG A 192 1.94 -6.51 -20.71
C ARG A 192 1.78 -5.19 -19.96
N HIS A 193 2.91 -4.58 -19.61
CA HIS A 193 3.02 -3.26 -18.99
C HIS A 193 2.39 -3.16 -17.60
N GLY A 194 3.23 -2.94 -16.60
CA GLY A 194 2.82 -2.60 -15.24
C GLY A 194 3.82 -3.09 -14.22
N TYR A 195 4.02 -2.29 -13.16
CA TYR A 195 4.87 -2.70 -12.03
C TYR A 195 4.34 -3.96 -11.39
N LEU A 196 5.24 -4.76 -10.81
CA LEU A 196 4.86 -6.01 -10.16
C LEU A 196 5.58 -6.17 -8.83
N SER A 197 4.97 -5.63 -7.78
CA SER A 197 5.41 -5.91 -6.41
C SER A 197 5.08 -7.36 -6.04
N ILE A 198 6.03 -8.07 -5.44
CA ILE A 198 5.84 -9.47 -5.03
C ILE A 198 6.26 -9.65 -3.58
N LYS A 199 5.27 -9.94 -2.74
CA LYS A 199 5.43 -10.26 -1.33
C LYS A 199 5.00 -11.71 -1.08
N THR A 200 5.77 -12.43 -0.28
CA THR A 200 5.50 -13.83 0.10
C THR A 200 5.68 -13.98 1.60
N ASN A 201 4.90 -14.83 2.26
CA ASN A 201 5.17 -15.23 3.64
C ASN A 201 6.26 -16.30 3.74
N ASP A 202 6.78 -16.56 4.94
CA ASP A 202 7.89 -17.49 5.20
C ASP A 202 7.58 -18.96 4.82
N ALA A 203 6.29 -19.29 4.66
CA ALA A 203 5.87 -20.62 4.24
C ALA A 203 6.22 -20.92 2.76
N ILE A 204 6.44 -19.89 1.94
CA ILE A 204 6.83 -20.04 0.53
C ILE A 204 8.36 -20.16 0.44
N PRO A 205 8.91 -21.17 -0.28
CA PRO A 205 10.36 -21.32 -0.40
C PRO A 205 11.05 -20.07 -0.98
N SER A 206 12.12 -19.61 -0.34
CA SER A 206 12.85 -18.40 -0.75
C SER A 206 13.34 -18.43 -2.19
N ARG A 207 13.74 -19.60 -2.69
CA ARG A 207 14.10 -19.79 -4.11
C ARG A 207 12.93 -19.50 -5.05
N LEU A 208 11.74 -19.97 -4.71
CA LEU A 208 10.52 -19.73 -5.50
C LEU A 208 10.10 -18.26 -5.46
N THR A 209 10.25 -17.60 -4.30
CA THR A 209 10.09 -16.14 -4.19
C THR A 209 11.07 -15.41 -5.09
N ALA A 210 12.34 -15.83 -5.10
CA ALA A 210 13.36 -15.24 -5.96
C ALA A 210 13.07 -15.44 -7.45
N ASP A 211 12.60 -16.63 -7.85
CA ASP A 211 12.22 -16.93 -9.24
C ASP A 211 11.00 -16.12 -9.67
N LEU A 212 9.98 -16.00 -8.81
CA LEU A 212 8.83 -15.12 -9.02
C LEU A 212 9.28 -13.69 -9.26
N ARG A 213 10.10 -13.14 -8.35
CA ARG A 213 10.68 -11.80 -8.48
C ARG A 213 11.44 -11.66 -9.79
N ARG A 214 12.41 -12.52 -10.08
CA ARG A 214 13.21 -12.49 -11.31
C ARG A 214 12.34 -12.51 -12.58
N GLN A 215 11.29 -13.31 -12.61
CA GLN A 215 10.49 -13.50 -13.81
C GLN A 215 9.50 -12.36 -14.07
N LEU A 216 8.95 -11.81 -13.00
CA LEU A 216 7.81 -10.90 -13.01
C LEU A 216 8.24 -9.45 -12.79
N GLN A 217 9.26 -9.21 -11.96
CA GLN A 217 9.97 -7.94 -11.82
C GLN A 217 11.01 -7.84 -12.94
N ARG A 218 10.54 -7.73 -14.19
CA ARG A 218 11.45 -7.51 -15.33
C ARG A 218 12.00 -6.08 -15.32
N THR A 219 13.21 -5.94 -15.85
CA THR A 219 14.06 -4.75 -15.98
C THR A 219 13.40 -3.59 -16.74
N TYR A 220 12.44 -2.89 -16.11
CA TYR A 220 12.15 -1.53 -16.56
C TYR A 220 13.31 -0.60 -16.16
N PRO A 221 13.72 0.34 -17.03
CA PRO A 221 14.76 1.30 -16.69
C PRO A 221 14.36 2.06 -15.43
N ALA A 222 15.28 2.18 -14.48
CA ALA A 222 15.03 2.84 -13.21
C ALA A 222 14.45 4.27 -13.37
N LYS A 223 14.84 4.95 -14.46
CA LYS A 223 14.32 6.24 -14.92
C LYS A 223 12.79 6.29 -15.06
N TYR A 224 12.15 5.18 -15.44
CA TYR A 224 10.70 5.10 -15.58
C TYR A 224 9.99 5.26 -14.23
N TYR A 225 10.46 4.58 -13.18
CA TYR A 225 9.89 4.72 -11.83
C TYR A 225 10.08 6.14 -11.29
N LEU A 226 11.28 6.69 -11.47
CA LEU A 226 11.60 8.06 -11.06
C LEU A 226 10.71 9.08 -11.76
N SER A 227 10.49 8.94 -13.08
CA SER A 227 9.62 9.85 -13.83
C SER A 227 8.18 9.91 -13.30
N LYS A 228 7.60 8.80 -12.82
CA LYS A 228 6.26 8.80 -12.21
C LYS A 228 6.24 9.51 -10.85
N LEU A 229 7.28 9.31 -10.04
CA LEU A 229 7.45 10.04 -8.76
C LEU A 229 7.69 11.52 -9.00
N GLU A 230 8.54 11.88 -9.97
CA GLU A 230 8.78 13.26 -10.38
C GLU A 230 7.50 13.93 -10.89
N HIS A 231 6.71 13.23 -11.71
CA HIS A 231 5.42 13.75 -12.17
C HIS A 231 4.50 14.02 -10.98
N SER A 232 4.41 13.10 -10.02
CA SER A 232 3.65 13.33 -8.76
C SER A 232 4.18 14.52 -7.95
N ASN A 233 5.44 14.89 -8.14
CA ASN A 233 6.09 16.02 -7.47
C ASN A 233 5.92 17.36 -8.22
N ARG A 234 5.57 17.36 -9.52
CA ARG A 234 5.50 18.58 -10.37
C ARG A 234 4.11 19.24 -10.44
N TYR A 235 3.02 18.52 -10.16
CA TYR A 235 1.65 18.97 -10.49
C TYR A 235 0.81 19.55 -9.35
N LEU A 236 1.41 19.99 -8.24
CA LEU A 236 0.65 20.27 -7.01
C LEU A 236 1.02 21.61 -6.35
N ASP A 237 0.81 22.71 -7.08
CA ASP A 237 0.44 24.02 -6.51
C ASP A 237 -1.11 24.13 -6.54
N ASN A 238 -1.81 23.13 -5.98
CA ASN A 238 -3.26 23.07 -6.11
C ASN A 238 -3.96 23.74 -4.93
N ASP A 239 -4.89 24.65 -5.25
CA ASP A 239 -5.87 25.30 -4.37
C ASP A 239 -6.81 24.32 -3.61
N ASN A 240 -6.53 23.01 -3.63
CA ASN A 240 -7.31 21.95 -2.99
C ASN A 240 -6.39 21.02 -2.15
N PRO A 241 -6.28 21.26 -0.83
CA PRO A 241 -5.39 20.50 0.03
C PRO A 241 -5.82 19.03 0.24
N GLU A 242 -7.11 18.71 0.20
CA GLU A 242 -7.61 17.33 0.33
C GLU A 242 -7.19 16.45 -0.85
N LYS A 243 -7.21 17.01 -2.06
CA LYS A 243 -6.71 16.32 -3.27
C LYS A 243 -5.20 16.08 -3.16
N ALA A 244 -4.45 17.08 -2.68
CA ALA A 244 -3.01 16.95 -2.47
C ALA A 244 -2.66 15.84 -1.44
N VAL A 245 -3.42 15.70 -0.35
CA VAL A 245 -3.24 14.58 0.59
C VAL A 245 -3.34 13.23 -0.10
N LYS A 246 -4.37 13.04 -0.95
CA LYS A 246 -4.58 11.77 -1.66
C LYS A 246 -3.42 11.47 -2.60
N GLU A 247 -3.01 12.44 -3.40
CA GLU A 247 -1.94 12.28 -4.39
C GLU A 247 -0.59 11.99 -3.74
N TYR A 248 -0.19 12.73 -2.70
CA TYR A 248 1.07 12.44 -2.01
C TYR A 248 1.04 11.12 -1.23
N THR A 249 -0.10 10.77 -0.63
CA THR A 249 -0.24 9.46 0.03
C THR A 249 -0.06 8.32 -0.98
N THR A 250 -0.65 8.47 -2.16
CA THR A 250 -0.49 7.53 -3.28
C THR A 250 0.97 7.46 -3.73
N ALA A 251 1.61 8.62 -3.92
CA ALA A 251 3.00 8.67 -4.38
C ALA A 251 3.97 8.04 -3.36
N LEU A 252 3.73 8.19 -2.05
CA LEU A 252 4.48 7.48 -1.02
C LEU A 252 4.26 5.97 -1.06
N LYS A 253 3.00 5.50 -1.14
CA LYS A 253 2.72 4.07 -1.31
C LYS A 253 3.45 3.51 -2.53
N TYR A 254 3.47 4.27 -3.63
CA TYR A 254 4.19 3.93 -4.83
C TYR A 254 5.72 3.87 -4.61
N ALA A 255 6.31 4.85 -3.92
CA ALA A 255 7.73 4.84 -3.57
C ALA A 255 8.12 3.63 -2.69
N HIS A 256 7.33 3.32 -1.65
CA HIS A 256 7.54 2.15 -0.79
C HIS A 256 7.52 0.85 -1.61
N MET A 257 6.57 0.75 -2.54
CA MET A 257 6.48 -0.39 -3.46
C MET A 257 7.74 -0.52 -4.33
N VAL A 258 8.26 0.58 -4.86
CA VAL A 258 9.52 0.58 -5.63
C VAL A 258 10.68 0.07 -4.76
N TYR A 259 10.78 0.53 -3.51
CA TYR A 259 11.80 0.05 -2.57
C TYR A 259 11.69 -1.43 -2.21
N ASP A 260 10.49 -1.96 -2.08
CA ASP A 260 10.28 -3.35 -1.68
C ASP A 260 10.52 -4.34 -2.83
N CYS A 261 10.42 -3.88 -4.08
CA CYS A 261 10.23 -4.78 -5.22
C CYS A 261 11.09 -4.49 -6.43
N HIS A 262 11.62 -3.28 -6.55
CA HIS A 262 12.42 -2.88 -7.70
C HIS A 262 13.77 -2.29 -7.30
N PHE A 263 14.05 -2.20 -5.99
CA PHE A 263 15.33 -1.68 -5.49
C PHE A 263 16.52 -2.45 -6.06
N ASP A 264 16.47 -3.79 -6.08
CA ASP A 264 17.53 -4.62 -6.67
C ASP A 264 17.67 -4.42 -8.20
N CYS A 265 16.57 -4.10 -8.90
CA CYS A 265 16.62 -3.76 -10.32
C CYS A 265 17.22 -2.38 -10.58
N ILE A 266 17.07 -1.44 -9.63
CA ILE A 266 17.74 -0.14 -9.65
C ILE A 266 19.24 -0.35 -9.36
N LEU A 267 19.53 -1.26 -8.40
CA LEU A 267 20.78 -2.02 -8.18
C LEU A 267 21.61 -2.26 -9.45
N ASP A 268 20.97 -2.99 -10.35
CA ASP A 268 21.62 -3.72 -11.44
C ASP A 268 21.73 -2.91 -12.75
N VAL A 269 21.47 -1.59 -12.72
CA VAL A 269 21.70 -0.70 -13.88
C VAL A 269 23.19 -0.39 -14.00
N ALA A 270 23.99 -1.43 -14.26
CA ALA A 270 25.39 -1.28 -14.61
C ALA A 270 25.49 -0.53 -15.96
N GLY A 271 25.87 0.74 -15.89
CA GLY A 271 26.58 1.48 -16.94
C GLY A 271 26.07 1.31 -18.36
N ASP A 272 24.86 1.79 -18.67
CA ASP A 272 24.60 2.18 -20.06
C ASP A 272 25.45 3.43 -20.35
N ILE A 273 26.06 3.48 -21.55
CA ILE A 273 27.03 4.50 -22.01
C ILE A 273 26.49 5.96 -21.92
N TYR A 274 25.19 6.12 -21.66
CA TYR A 274 24.48 7.39 -21.49
C TYR A 274 23.53 7.44 -20.26
N GLY A 275 23.64 6.50 -19.32
CA GLY A 275 22.78 6.40 -18.13
C GLY A 275 23.41 7.04 -16.88
N ALA A 276 22.59 7.68 -16.04
CA ALA A 276 23.02 8.08 -14.69
C ALA A 276 23.50 6.85 -13.91
N SER A 277 24.46 7.00 -13.00
CA SER A 277 24.97 5.87 -12.23
C SER A 277 23.85 5.23 -11.40
N THR A 278 23.98 3.93 -11.09
CA THR A 278 23.13 3.21 -10.13
C THR A 278 22.93 4.03 -8.86
N ASP A 279 24.01 4.61 -8.34
CA ASP A 279 24.01 5.40 -7.11
C ASP A 279 23.17 6.68 -7.25
N ASP A 280 23.28 7.41 -8.36
CA ASP A 280 22.48 8.62 -8.63
C ASP A 280 20.97 8.32 -8.70
N THR A 281 20.64 7.15 -9.22
CA THR A 281 19.26 6.74 -9.42
C THR A 281 18.60 6.33 -8.10
N VAL A 282 19.33 5.59 -7.26
CA VAL A 282 18.90 5.27 -5.90
C VAL A 282 18.78 6.53 -5.05
N LEU A 283 19.75 7.44 -5.16
CA LEU A 283 19.72 8.74 -4.49
C LEU A 283 18.50 9.56 -4.93
N THR A 284 18.17 9.56 -6.22
CA THR A 284 17.00 10.26 -6.75
C THR A 284 15.71 9.66 -6.19
N LEU A 285 15.60 8.33 -6.12
CA LEU A 285 14.45 7.66 -5.49
C LEU A 285 14.33 8.06 -4.01
N TRP A 286 15.45 8.09 -3.29
CA TRP A 286 15.53 8.48 -1.88
C TRP A 286 15.06 9.91 -1.67
N THR A 287 15.62 10.84 -2.45
CA THR A 287 15.31 12.27 -2.42
C THR A 287 13.84 12.52 -2.75
N LEU A 288 13.31 11.90 -3.81
CA LEU A 288 11.90 12.05 -4.19
C LEU A 288 10.96 11.53 -3.11
N THR A 289 11.27 10.37 -2.53
CA THR A 289 10.46 9.77 -1.45
C THR A 289 10.41 10.70 -0.24
N CYS A 290 11.56 11.22 0.18
CA CYS A 290 11.64 12.15 1.30
C CYS A 290 10.86 13.45 1.01
N ARG A 291 11.04 14.04 -0.18
CA ARG A 291 10.34 15.27 -0.58
C ARG A 291 8.82 15.11 -0.63
N ILE A 292 8.33 13.98 -1.13
CA ILE A 292 6.89 13.67 -1.14
C ILE A 292 6.37 13.60 0.30
N ALA A 293 7.09 12.95 1.22
CA ALA A 293 6.72 12.87 2.64
C ALA A 293 6.68 14.26 3.30
N VAL A 294 7.72 15.08 3.09
CA VAL A 294 7.79 16.45 3.58
C VAL A 294 6.60 17.29 3.10
N ARG A 295 6.23 17.17 1.81
CA ARG A 295 5.08 17.88 1.23
C ARG A 295 3.76 17.39 1.82
N LEU A 296 3.59 16.07 1.98
CA LEU A 296 2.40 15.51 2.61
C LEU A 296 2.22 16.01 4.06
N ILE A 297 3.30 16.02 4.85
CA ILE A 297 3.32 16.57 6.22
C ILE A 297 2.89 18.04 6.20
N ARG A 298 3.44 18.84 5.29
CA ARG A 298 3.06 20.26 5.15
C ARG A 298 1.57 20.42 4.87
N VAL A 299 1.00 19.60 3.99
CA VAL A 299 -0.43 19.65 3.65
C VAL A 299 -1.28 19.26 4.85
N PHE A 300 -0.91 18.20 5.59
CA PHE A 300 -1.63 17.81 6.81
C PHE A 300 -1.61 18.91 7.88
N CYS A 301 -0.47 19.56 8.09
CA CYS A 301 -0.36 20.68 9.01
C CYS A 301 -1.18 21.89 8.54
N HIS A 302 -1.19 22.19 7.24
CA HIS A 302 -2.03 23.25 6.68
C HIS A 302 -3.52 22.98 6.92
N LEU A 303 -3.99 21.75 6.64
CA LEU A 303 -5.36 21.30 6.94
C LEU A 303 -5.70 21.35 8.43
N ALA A 304 -4.71 21.07 9.30
CA ALA A 304 -4.86 21.18 10.75
C ALA A 304 -4.82 22.64 11.28
N GLY A 305 -4.60 23.63 10.39
CA GLY A 305 -4.54 25.05 10.76
C GLY A 305 -3.20 25.50 11.38
N THR A 306 -2.20 24.62 11.49
CA THR A 306 -0.97 24.89 12.27
C THR A 306 0.06 25.78 11.56
N PHE A 307 -0.15 26.08 10.28
CA PHE A 307 0.69 26.98 9.48
C PHE A 307 0.01 28.33 9.14
N GLY A 308 -0.98 28.76 9.95
CA GLY A 308 -1.62 30.06 9.79
C GLY A 308 -0.67 31.26 10.06
N PRO A 309 -1.07 32.49 9.67
CA PRO A 309 -0.26 33.71 9.84
C PRO A 309 0.01 34.10 11.31
N LYS A 310 -0.61 33.43 12.28
CA LYS A 310 -0.52 33.72 13.71
C LYS A 310 0.07 32.54 14.51
N ARG A 311 1.34 32.21 14.27
CA ARG A 311 2.13 31.22 15.06
C ARG A 311 1.58 29.79 15.00
N LEU A 312 2.42 28.85 15.45
CA LEU A 312 2.07 27.46 15.72
C LEU A 312 1.02 27.42 16.83
N GLU A 313 -0.25 27.35 16.47
CA GLU A 313 -1.34 27.12 17.42
C GLU A 313 -1.38 25.62 17.79
N LEU A 314 -1.59 25.33 19.07
CA LEU A 314 -1.82 23.96 19.55
C LEU A 314 -3.10 23.42 18.89
N ALA A 315 -3.13 22.12 18.60
CA ALA A 315 -4.32 21.52 18.03
C ALA A 315 -5.43 21.37 19.08
N ASP A 316 -6.34 22.33 19.11
CA ASP A 316 -7.44 22.34 20.08
C ASP A 316 -8.63 21.45 19.68
N ALA A 317 -8.77 21.16 18.38
CA ALA A 317 -9.83 20.31 17.83
C ALA A 317 -9.36 18.86 17.58
N SER A 318 -10.20 17.87 17.92
CA SER A 318 -9.91 16.43 17.74
C SER A 318 -9.59 16.05 16.29
N SER A 319 -10.20 16.74 15.32
CA SER A 319 -9.91 16.58 13.88
C SER A 319 -8.48 17.01 13.53
N ASN A 320 -7.99 18.10 14.14
CA ASN A 320 -6.65 18.64 13.90
C ASN A 320 -5.60 17.73 14.53
N VAL A 321 -5.85 17.25 15.75
CA VAL A 321 -5.01 16.23 16.41
C VAL A 321 -4.88 14.98 15.53
N THR A 322 -5.98 14.50 14.95
CA THR A 322 -5.97 13.33 14.06
C THR A 322 -5.13 13.56 12.80
N LEU A 323 -5.19 14.75 12.20
CA LEU A 323 -4.39 15.12 11.03
C LEU A 323 -2.89 15.20 11.37
N LEU A 324 -2.55 15.78 12.52
CA LEU A 324 -1.17 15.87 12.99
C LEU A 324 -0.60 14.49 13.37
N GLN A 325 -1.39 13.60 13.98
CA GLN A 325 -0.99 12.22 14.22
C GLN A 325 -0.68 11.47 12.91
N LYS A 326 -1.48 11.70 11.85
CA LYS A 326 -1.18 11.17 10.51
C LYS A 326 0.12 11.74 9.95
N ALA A 327 0.36 13.04 10.12
CA ALA A 327 1.61 13.68 9.69
C ALA A 327 2.84 13.07 10.41
N ARG A 328 2.77 12.91 11.74
CA ARG A 328 3.82 12.27 12.55
C ARG A 328 4.09 10.85 12.06
N LYS A 329 3.02 10.07 11.84
CA LYS A 329 3.12 8.69 11.34
C LYS A 329 3.81 8.62 9.98
N VAL A 330 3.47 9.52 9.04
CA VAL A 330 4.15 9.60 7.74
C VAL A 330 5.65 9.83 7.91
N ALA A 331 6.06 10.74 8.81
CA ALA A 331 7.47 10.99 9.08
C ALA A 331 8.18 9.75 9.65
N GLU A 332 7.63 9.16 10.71
CA GLU A 332 8.20 7.98 11.38
C GLU A 332 8.33 6.77 10.43
N GLU A 333 7.30 6.47 9.65
CA GLU A 333 7.31 5.39 8.67
C GLU A 333 8.34 5.65 7.55
N THR A 334 8.46 6.90 7.10
CA THR A 334 9.42 7.27 6.04
C THR A 334 10.86 7.20 6.55
N ILE A 335 11.15 7.72 7.76
CA ILE A 335 12.48 7.63 8.38
C ILE A 335 12.87 6.18 8.57
N SER A 336 11.97 5.36 9.14
CA SER A 336 12.21 3.94 9.37
C SER A 336 12.45 3.19 8.06
N LEU A 337 11.61 3.40 7.04
CA LEU A 337 11.79 2.79 5.73
C LEU A 337 13.15 3.13 5.15
N LEU A 338 13.45 4.43 5.01
CA LEU A 338 14.64 4.89 4.31
C LEU A 338 15.93 4.57 5.07
N SER A 339 15.90 4.54 6.41
CA SER A 339 17.04 4.12 7.24
C SER A 339 17.32 2.63 7.12
N SER A 340 16.28 1.80 6.96
CA SER A 340 16.45 0.35 6.82
C SER A 340 17.06 -0.11 5.49
N LYS A 341 17.22 0.78 4.50
CA LYS A 341 17.71 0.40 3.17
C LYS A 341 19.24 0.51 3.09
N PRO A 342 19.92 -0.47 2.44
CA PRO A 342 21.38 -0.60 2.50
C PRO A 342 22.13 0.51 1.76
N VAL A 343 21.52 1.11 0.73
CA VAL A 343 21.95 2.38 0.16
C VAL A 343 21.15 3.49 0.84
N CYS A 344 21.25 3.53 2.16
CA CYS A 344 21.27 4.81 2.83
C CYS A 344 22.34 5.61 2.10
N ALA A 345 22.05 6.84 1.74
CA ALA A 345 23.11 7.80 1.51
C ALA A 345 23.90 7.90 2.82
N ARG A 346 24.82 6.94 3.03
CA ARG A 346 25.81 6.94 4.07
C ARG A 346 26.71 8.09 3.68
N GLU A 347 26.80 9.08 4.55
CA GLU A 347 27.64 10.26 4.33
C GLU A 347 29.08 9.84 3.98
N GLU A 348 29.48 8.64 4.39
CA GLU A 348 30.80 8.04 4.21
C GLU A 348 31.02 7.32 2.86
N SER A 349 29.99 6.96 2.09
CA SER A 349 30.15 6.05 0.93
C SER A 349 30.34 6.72 -0.44
N LEU A 350 30.27 8.05 -0.54
CA LEU A 350 30.39 8.75 -1.83
C LEU A 350 31.30 9.97 -1.68
N ALA A 351 32.45 9.92 -2.35
CA ALA A 351 33.53 10.92 -2.28
C ALA A 351 33.21 12.30 -2.92
N LEU A 352 31.93 12.66 -3.11
CA LEU A 352 31.51 13.84 -3.85
C LEU A 352 30.46 14.65 -3.06
N GLY A 353 30.83 15.85 -2.61
CA GLY A 353 29.98 16.74 -1.81
C GLY A 353 28.68 17.22 -2.48
N GLU A 354 28.57 17.06 -3.81
CA GLU A 354 27.36 17.40 -4.58
C GLU A 354 26.17 16.45 -4.29
N VAL A 355 26.44 15.22 -3.86
CA VAL A 355 25.43 14.20 -3.52
C VAL A 355 25.02 14.24 -2.04
N GLN A 356 25.92 14.66 -1.15
CA GLN A 356 25.63 14.77 0.29
C GLN A 356 24.65 15.91 0.62
N THR A 357 24.69 17.00 -0.14
CA THR A 357 23.92 18.22 0.16
C THR A 357 22.40 18.01 0.06
N PRO A 358 21.84 17.41 -1.01
CA PRO A 358 20.40 17.14 -1.10
C PRO A 358 19.88 16.19 -0.02
N VAL A 359 20.64 15.15 0.32
CA VAL A 359 20.25 14.17 1.35
C VAL A 359 20.22 14.80 2.72
N ARG A 360 21.28 15.52 3.10
CA ARG A 360 21.34 16.22 4.38
C ARG A 360 20.22 17.24 4.49
N TRP A 361 19.95 17.99 3.42
CA TRP A 361 18.82 18.91 3.35
C TRP A 361 17.46 18.23 3.54
N ASP A 362 17.23 17.11 2.86
CA ASP A 362 15.96 16.40 2.95
C ASP A 362 15.79 15.71 4.33
N LYS A 363 16.87 15.16 4.93
CA LYS A 363 16.88 14.68 6.33
C LYS A 363 16.56 15.82 7.31
N PHE A 364 17.22 16.98 7.14
CA PHE A 364 16.95 18.19 7.90
C PHE A 364 15.47 18.57 7.79
N LEU A 365 14.93 18.70 6.58
CA LEU A 365 13.55 19.12 6.34
C LEU A 365 12.54 18.15 6.95
N LEU A 366 12.75 16.85 6.84
CA LEU A 366 11.82 15.86 7.40
C LEU A 366 11.82 15.91 8.93
N SER A 367 13.00 15.84 9.57
CA SER A 367 13.12 15.94 11.03
C SER A 367 12.60 17.29 11.53
N PHE A 368 12.91 18.37 10.82
CA PHE A 368 12.43 19.71 11.14
C PHE A 368 10.91 19.83 11.01
N ARG A 369 10.27 19.35 9.94
CA ARG A 369 8.80 19.40 9.87
C ARG A 369 8.14 18.51 10.92
N THR A 370 8.79 17.42 11.31
CA THR A 370 8.28 16.53 12.36
C THR A 370 8.32 17.19 13.74
N HIS A 371 9.34 18.00 14.06
CA HIS A 371 9.35 18.76 15.32
C HIS A 371 8.14 19.71 15.42
N VAL A 372 7.77 20.36 14.31
CA VAL A 372 6.61 21.25 14.23
C VAL A 372 5.32 20.51 14.54
N VAL A 373 5.17 19.31 13.98
CA VAL A 373 4.02 18.42 14.23
C VAL A 373 3.95 18.02 15.71
N CYS A 374 5.07 17.55 16.28
CA CYS A 374 5.13 17.15 17.69
C CYS A 374 4.83 18.31 18.63
N LYS A 375 5.35 19.52 18.35
CA LYS A 375 5.03 20.72 19.13
C LYS A 375 3.53 21.03 19.09
N ALA A 376 2.92 20.97 17.91
CA ALA A 376 1.47 21.23 17.75
C ALA A 376 0.59 20.16 18.43
N LEU A 377 1.13 18.96 18.68
CA LEU A 377 0.51 17.88 19.44
C LEU A 377 0.78 17.96 20.96
N ASP A 378 1.46 19.01 21.42
CA ASP A 378 1.92 19.17 22.82
C ASP A 378 2.92 18.09 23.30
N ASP A 379 3.57 17.39 22.36
CA ASP A 379 4.64 16.43 22.65
C ASP A 379 6.01 17.14 22.56
N ILE A 380 6.30 17.94 23.59
CA ILE A 380 7.51 18.77 23.68
C ILE A 380 8.79 17.90 23.67
N ASP A 381 8.77 16.75 24.33
CA ASP A 381 9.92 15.84 24.37
C ASP A 381 10.25 15.29 22.98
N ALA A 382 9.25 14.82 22.22
CA ALA A 382 9.47 14.38 20.84
C ALA A 382 9.88 15.55 19.93
N ALA A 383 9.30 16.74 20.12
CA ALA A 383 9.66 17.93 19.36
C ALA A 383 11.15 18.29 19.57
N ILE A 384 11.63 18.24 20.81
CA ILE A 384 13.06 18.42 21.13
C ILE A 384 13.89 17.36 20.40
N GLY A 385 13.53 16.08 20.52
CA GLY A 385 14.32 15.00 19.93
C GLY A 385 14.40 15.05 18.40
N TYR A 386 13.32 15.43 17.71
CA TYR A 386 13.34 15.63 16.25
C TYR A 386 14.13 16.88 15.84
N LEU A 387 14.11 17.93 16.64
CA LEU A 387 14.87 19.15 16.35
C LEU A 387 16.37 18.98 16.60
N GLU A 388 16.75 18.25 17.64
CA GLU A 388 18.14 17.81 17.87
C GLU A 388 18.65 16.95 16.71
N ASP A 389 17.81 16.06 16.18
CA ASP A 389 18.14 15.26 15.01
C ASP A 389 18.29 16.10 13.74
N ALA A 390 17.40 17.08 13.52
CA ALA A 390 17.48 18.02 12.40
C ALA A 390 18.79 18.83 12.43
N ILE A 391 19.23 19.32 13.60
CA ILE A 391 20.44 20.14 13.75
C ILE A 391 21.71 19.43 13.24
N LYS A 392 21.78 18.10 13.33
CA LYS A 392 22.91 17.31 12.79
C LYS A 392 23.11 17.54 11.29
N TYR A 393 22.02 17.82 10.57
CA TYR A 393 21.98 17.96 9.13
C TYR A 393 21.86 19.41 8.66
N ASP A 394 21.84 20.39 9.56
CA ASP A 394 21.79 21.81 9.19
C ASP A 394 23.16 22.28 8.66
N PHE A 395 23.15 22.92 7.49
CA PHE A 395 24.35 23.48 6.85
C PHE A 395 24.14 24.90 6.32
N GLU A 396 22.90 25.41 6.28
CA GLU A 396 22.57 26.73 5.73
C GLU A 396 21.89 27.67 6.74
N ASN A 397 21.58 27.22 7.97
CA ASN A 397 21.03 28.04 9.07
C ASN A 397 19.72 28.80 8.72
N THR A 398 19.01 28.37 7.67
CA THR A 398 17.85 29.09 7.09
C THR A 398 16.67 29.23 8.05
N GLU A 399 16.49 28.28 8.96
CA GLU A 399 15.32 28.16 9.83
C GLU A 399 15.62 28.37 11.32
N LYS A 400 16.88 28.71 11.68
CA LYS A 400 17.36 28.93 13.05
C LYS A 400 16.98 27.80 14.03
N PRO A 401 17.31 26.53 13.74
CA PRO A 401 16.86 25.39 14.55
C PRO A 401 17.40 25.41 15.99
N VAL A 402 18.62 25.94 16.20
CA VAL A 402 19.22 26.08 17.55
C VAL A 402 18.42 27.04 18.43
N GLU A 403 17.98 28.17 17.89
CA GLU A 403 17.14 29.12 18.64
C GLU A 403 15.78 28.47 19.02
N LYS A 404 15.20 27.69 18.11
CA LYS A 404 13.95 26.95 18.34
C LYS A 404 14.11 25.86 19.40
N LEU A 405 15.27 25.18 19.43
CA LEU A 405 15.59 24.17 20.43
C LEU A 405 15.70 24.78 21.83
N ASN A 406 16.37 25.93 21.96
CA ASN A 406 16.47 26.64 23.23
C ASN A 406 15.09 27.08 23.75
N LYS A 407 14.19 27.52 22.85
CA LYS A 407 12.80 27.85 23.22
C LYS A 407 12.03 26.63 23.71
N LEU A 408 12.11 25.49 23.00
CA LEU A 408 11.46 24.25 23.42
C LEU A 408 12.00 23.72 24.76
N ARG A 409 13.31 23.81 24.99
CA ARG A 409 13.91 23.44 26.28
C ARG A 409 13.45 24.34 27.43
N ALA A 410 13.27 25.64 27.17
CA ALA A 410 12.69 26.56 28.14
C ALA A 410 11.20 26.23 28.40
N GLU A 411 10.44 25.86 27.37
CA GLU A 411 9.03 25.43 27.48
C GLU A 411 8.88 24.10 28.25
N ARG A 412 9.82 23.15 28.09
CA ARG A 412 9.86 21.86 28.82
C ARG A 412 9.95 22.02 30.34
N GLY A 413 10.62 23.07 30.83
CA GLY A 413 10.94 23.27 32.25
C GLY A 413 11.96 22.26 32.80
N ALA A 414 12.36 22.45 34.08
CA ALA A 414 13.42 21.66 34.74
C ALA A 414 12.97 20.28 35.28
N GLY A 415 11.72 19.86 35.05
CA GLY A 415 11.09 18.75 35.79
C GLY A 415 11.17 17.35 35.17
N ASN A 416 11.54 17.21 33.89
CA ASN A 416 11.42 15.95 33.14
C ASN A 416 12.75 15.47 32.52
N GLU A 417 13.89 15.70 33.17
CA GLU A 417 15.22 15.33 32.63
C GLU A 417 15.46 13.81 32.47
N GLY A 418 14.52 12.94 32.90
CA GLY A 418 14.69 11.48 32.91
C GLY A 418 14.04 10.67 31.78
N LEU A 419 13.19 11.28 30.93
CA LEU A 419 12.54 10.56 29.83
C LEU A 419 13.31 10.76 28.52
N ILE A 420 13.93 9.68 28.04
CA ILE A 420 14.54 9.65 26.70
C ILE A 420 13.39 9.81 25.68
N PRO A 421 13.44 10.83 24.81
CA PRO A 421 12.34 11.08 23.88
C PRO A 421 12.19 9.91 22.89
N ARG A 422 10.98 9.36 22.79
CA ARG A 422 10.64 8.24 21.90
C ARG A 422 10.50 8.77 20.46
N VAL A 423 11.64 8.96 19.81
CA VAL A 423 11.77 9.55 18.47
C VAL A 423 12.38 8.53 17.53
N VAL A 424 11.80 8.38 16.33
CA VAL A 424 12.42 7.60 15.25
C VAL A 424 13.48 8.47 14.60
N ARG A 425 14.75 8.13 14.80
CA ARG A 425 15.91 8.86 14.27
C ARG A 425 16.43 8.19 13.00
N TRP A 426 17.08 8.97 12.16
CA TRP A 426 17.87 8.42 11.07
C TRP A 426 18.98 7.53 11.64
N GLU A 427 19.16 6.35 11.06
CA GLU A 427 20.33 5.52 11.36
C GLU A 427 21.58 6.24 10.82
N SER A 428 22.58 6.38 11.68
CA SER A 428 23.87 7.02 11.39
C SER A 428 24.81 6.07 10.69
#